data_AF-A0A8T6RE94-F1
#
_entry.id   AF-A0A8T6RE94-F1
#
_cell.length_a   1.000
_cell.length_b   1.000
_cell.length_c   1.000
_cell.angle_alpha   90.00
_cell.angle_beta   90.00
_cell.angle_gamma   90.00
#
_symmetry.space_group_name_H-M   'P 1'
#
loop_
_entity.id
_entity.type
_entity.pdbx_description
1 polymer ?
#
loop_
_entity_poly.entity_id
_entity_poly.type
_entity_poly.pdbx_seq_one_letter_code
_entity_poly.pdbx_strand_id
1 'polypeptide(L)'
;MLSKPVKPKLAASVILLRNIPPNSEILMIKRHKNMKFLGGFHAFPGGKMEFDDQVLNDINYFENNFSNESRRFFQIENKDIETKLIHALYITAIRELFEEVGVLLVTNEEDQLINLEIINNLNKIIELRKKLLTKESKFSQILNDNKLKPIYHHLKPFKHFITPEISPIRYDTYFFTLKMPQNQKVLSLSKEIEDYRWLEPKEALKKYNQGEIKLIPPQLACITDLKKLNR
;
A
#
# COMPACT_ATOMS: atom_id res chain seq x y z
N MET A 1 5.14 -16.50 34.60
CA MET A 1 4.62 -15.20 34.12
C MET A 1 4.69 -15.20 32.61
N LEU A 2 3.56 -15.08 31.91
CA LEU A 2 3.56 -14.86 30.46
C LEU A 2 4.14 -13.45 30.21
N SER A 3 5.12 -13.33 29.32
CA SER A 3 5.72 -12.04 28.96
C SER A 3 4.67 -11.13 28.31
N LYS A 4 4.77 -9.82 28.56
CA LYS A 4 3.84 -8.84 27.96
C LYS A 4 3.94 -8.94 26.42
N PRO A 5 2.81 -9.05 25.69
CA PRO A 5 2.83 -9.12 24.24
C PRO A 5 3.55 -7.93 23.61
N VAL A 6 4.27 -8.17 22.51
CA VAL A 6 4.94 -7.12 21.74
C VAL A 6 3.89 -6.14 21.20
N LYS A 7 4.12 -4.83 21.33
CA LYS A 7 3.22 -3.81 20.76
C LYS A 7 3.23 -3.92 19.22
N PRO A 8 2.07 -4.00 18.55
CA PRO A 8 2.04 -4.06 17.10
C PRO A 8 2.54 -2.74 16.49
N LYS A 9 3.26 -2.83 15.37
CA LYS A 9 3.67 -1.66 14.58
C LYS A 9 2.59 -1.32 13.57
N LEU A 10 2.23 -0.04 13.46
CA LEU A 10 1.31 0.43 12.43
C LEU A 10 1.90 0.17 11.04
N ALA A 11 1.04 -0.25 10.12
CA ALA A 11 1.41 -0.61 8.76
C ALA A 11 0.24 -0.32 7.81
N ALA A 12 0.57 -0.13 6.54
CA ALA A 12 -0.41 0.01 5.47
C ALA A 12 -0.06 -0.91 4.29
N SER A 13 -1.08 -1.40 3.60
CA SER A 13 -0.90 -2.27 2.45
C SER A 13 -1.95 -1.98 1.37
N VAL A 14 -1.55 -2.04 0.10
CA VAL A 14 -2.39 -1.64 -1.03
C VAL A 14 -2.70 -2.83 -1.92
N ILE A 15 -3.98 -3.18 -1.96
CA ILE A 15 -4.57 -4.11 -2.92
C ILE A 15 -4.78 -3.35 -4.24
N LEU A 16 -3.79 -3.42 -5.12
CA LEU A 16 -3.87 -2.80 -6.43
C LEU A 16 -4.75 -3.64 -7.36
N LEU A 17 -5.79 -3.01 -7.91
CA LEU A 17 -6.78 -3.60 -8.79
C LEU A 17 -6.52 -3.18 -10.23
N ARG A 18 -6.50 -4.11 -11.19
CA ARG A 18 -6.66 -3.77 -12.62
C ARG A 18 -7.94 -4.37 -13.16
N ASN A 19 -8.41 -3.80 -14.27
CA ASN A 19 -9.73 -4.05 -14.86
C ASN A 19 -10.90 -3.64 -13.92
N ILE A 20 -12.12 -3.90 -14.36
CA ILE A 20 -13.36 -3.63 -13.62
C ILE A 20 -14.04 -4.99 -13.37
N PRO A 21 -14.76 -5.19 -12.25
CA PRO A 21 -15.59 -6.37 -12.06
C PRO A 21 -16.44 -6.71 -13.29
N PRO A 22 -16.66 -8.00 -13.60
CA PRO A 22 -16.26 -9.17 -12.80
C PRO A 22 -14.80 -9.63 -13.00
N ASN A 23 -14.08 -9.06 -13.98
CA ASN A 23 -12.74 -9.52 -14.38
C ASN A 23 -11.61 -8.75 -13.67
N SER A 24 -11.85 -8.28 -12.44
CA SER A 24 -10.84 -7.55 -11.70
C SER A 24 -9.72 -8.50 -11.27
N GLU A 25 -8.48 -8.08 -11.49
CA GLU A 25 -7.29 -8.79 -11.03
C GLU A 25 -6.61 -7.99 -9.92
N ILE A 26 -5.99 -8.70 -8.98
CA ILE A 26 -5.23 -8.15 -7.87
C ILE A 26 -3.73 -8.35 -8.10
N LEU A 27 -2.94 -7.33 -7.80
CA LEU A 27 -1.49 -7.46 -7.79
C LEU A 27 -1.03 -8.22 -6.54
N MET A 28 -0.41 -9.37 -6.75
CA MET A 28 0.23 -10.16 -5.70
C MET A 28 1.75 -10.11 -5.90
N ILE A 29 2.49 -9.74 -4.85
CA ILE A 29 3.96 -9.78 -4.82
C ILE A 29 4.41 -11.05 -4.10
N LYS A 30 5.53 -11.64 -4.52
CA LYS A 30 6.22 -12.72 -3.82
C LYS A 30 7.42 -12.14 -3.10
N ARG A 31 7.39 -12.18 -1.77
CA ARG A 31 8.47 -11.71 -0.91
C ARG A 31 9.72 -12.54 -1.13
N HIS A 32 10.88 -11.89 -1.16
CA HIS A 32 12.15 -12.57 -1.34
C HIS A 32 12.35 -13.65 -0.25
N LYS A 33 12.77 -14.85 -0.63
CA LYS A 33 12.91 -16.00 0.28
C LYS A 33 13.81 -15.75 1.50
N ASN A 34 14.78 -14.85 1.39
CA ASN A 34 15.72 -14.51 2.46
C ASN A 34 15.16 -13.53 3.51
N MET A 35 13.92 -13.03 3.35
CA MET A 35 13.34 -12.14 4.35
C MET A 35 13.10 -12.89 5.67
N LYS A 36 13.57 -12.30 6.79
CA LYS A 36 13.46 -12.89 8.13
C LYS A 36 12.02 -13.19 8.57
N PHE A 37 11.07 -12.41 8.07
CA PHE A 37 9.64 -12.58 8.35
C PHE A 37 8.88 -12.85 7.05
N LEU A 38 8.24 -14.03 6.99
CA LEU A 38 7.40 -14.47 5.88
C LEU A 38 8.12 -14.40 4.52
N GLY A 39 9.41 -14.76 4.47
CA GLY A 39 10.14 -14.92 3.21
C GLY A 39 9.49 -15.99 2.32
N GLY A 40 9.33 -15.69 1.02
CA GLY A 40 8.65 -16.57 0.06
C GLY A 40 7.12 -16.58 0.15
N PHE A 41 6.51 -15.80 1.05
CA PHE A 41 5.06 -15.61 1.09
C PHE A 41 4.61 -14.59 0.04
N HIS A 42 3.36 -14.72 -0.38
CA HIS A 42 2.70 -13.76 -1.25
C HIS A 42 1.96 -12.73 -0.40
N ALA A 43 2.04 -11.48 -0.81
CA ALA A 43 1.45 -10.34 -0.14
C ALA A 43 0.92 -9.34 -1.17
N PHE A 44 0.24 -8.31 -0.67
CA PHE A 44 0.04 -7.07 -1.41
C PHE A 44 1.19 -6.12 -1.09
N PRO A 45 1.50 -5.14 -1.96
CA PRO A 45 2.49 -4.13 -1.62
C PRO A 45 2.17 -3.43 -0.30
N GLY A 46 3.18 -3.18 0.54
CA GLY A 46 2.94 -2.58 1.84
C GLY A 46 4.01 -2.84 2.89
N GLY A 47 3.97 -2.04 3.93
CA GLY A 47 4.96 -2.09 4.98
C GLY A 47 4.61 -1.22 6.18
N LYS A 48 5.61 -1.04 7.04
CA LYS A 48 5.46 -0.32 8.31
C LYS A 48 5.36 1.18 8.06
N MET A 49 4.61 1.87 8.89
CA MET A 49 4.64 3.32 8.96
C MET A 49 6.01 3.78 9.46
N GLU A 50 6.59 4.77 8.79
CA GLU A 50 7.85 5.40 9.16
C GLU A 50 7.61 6.78 9.82
N PHE A 51 8.63 7.31 10.50
CA PHE A 51 8.53 8.65 11.09
C PHE A 51 8.30 9.72 10.01
N ASP A 52 8.91 9.54 8.83
CA ASP A 52 8.75 10.46 7.70
C ASP A 52 7.32 10.52 7.17
N ASP A 53 6.51 9.46 7.35
CA ASP A 53 5.12 9.47 6.93
C ASP A 53 4.26 10.44 7.75
N GLN A 54 4.75 10.85 8.93
CA GLN A 54 4.05 11.74 9.85
C GLN A 54 4.47 13.21 9.72
N VAL A 55 5.51 13.52 8.93
CA VAL A 55 6.05 14.89 8.84
C VAL A 55 5.43 15.72 7.72
N LEU A 56 4.71 15.09 6.78
CA LEU A 56 4.00 15.80 5.72
C LEU A 56 2.86 16.63 6.35
N ASN A 57 2.87 17.93 6.07
CA ASN A 57 1.95 18.89 6.67
C ASN A 57 0.91 19.39 5.65
N ASP A 58 0.24 18.47 4.98
CA ASP A 58 -0.87 18.74 4.04
C ASP A 58 -2.22 18.28 4.60
N ILE A 59 -2.36 18.29 5.94
CA ILE A 59 -3.53 17.76 6.65
C ILE A 59 -4.86 18.38 6.19
N ASN A 60 -4.87 19.68 5.91
CA ASN A 60 -6.07 20.36 5.40
C ASN A 60 -6.47 19.84 4.00
N TYR A 61 -5.48 19.59 3.13
CA TYR A 61 -5.71 19.01 1.81
C TYR A 61 -6.17 17.56 1.94
N PHE A 62 -5.59 16.79 2.87
CA PHE A 62 -6.05 15.45 3.21
C PHE A 62 -7.52 15.45 3.66
N GLU A 63 -7.88 16.27 4.65
CA GLU A 63 -9.24 16.34 5.20
C GLU A 63 -10.31 16.72 4.18
N ASN A 64 -9.98 17.67 3.29
CA ASN A 64 -10.86 18.08 2.19
C ASN A 64 -11.07 16.97 1.15
N ASN A 65 -10.12 16.05 1.04
CA ASN A 65 -10.19 14.89 0.14
C ASN A 65 -10.59 13.58 0.87
N PHE A 66 -10.87 13.65 2.17
CA PHE A 66 -11.15 12.48 2.99
C PHE A 66 -12.64 12.11 2.92
N SER A 67 -12.92 10.97 2.28
CA SER A 67 -14.30 10.55 2.00
C SER A 67 -15.08 10.19 3.27
N ASN A 68 -16.41 10.35 3.23
CA ASN A 68 -17.31 9.91 4.32
C ASN A 68 -17.20 8.41 4.60
N GLU A 69 -16.96 7.60 3.56
CA GLU A 69 -16.67 6.18 3.69
C GLU A 69 -15.42 5.93 4.53
N SER A 70 -14.33 6.66 4.24
CA SER A 70 -13.11 6.61 5.05
C SER A 70 -13.36 7.01 6.50
N ARG A 71 -14.11 8.10 6.74
CA ARG A 71 -14.46 8.54 8.12
C ARG A 71 -15.16 7.45 8.92
N ARG A 72 -16.11 6.74 8.29
CA ARG A 72 -16.83 5.62 8.92
C ARG A 72 -15.92 4.43 9.20
N PHE A 73 -15.05 4.09 8.24
CA PHE A 73 -14.13 2.98 8.39
C PHE A 73 -13.21 3.14 9.61
N PHE A 74 -12.64 4.35 9.79
CA PHE A 74 -11.70 4.62 10.88
C PHE A 74 -12.37 4.93 12.23
N GLN A 75 -13.69 5.10 12.29
CA GLN A 75 -14.45 5.34 13.52
C GLN A 75 -13.85 6.48 14.38
N ILE A 76 -13.60 7.64 13.75
CA ILE A 76 -12.87 8.74 14.38
C ILE A 76 -13.63 9.31 15.60
N GLU A 77 -13.04 9.24 16.80
CA GLU A 77 -13.55 9.76 18.08
C GLU A 77 -12.84 11.07 18.48
N ASN A 78 -11.50 11.10 18.48
CA ASN A 78 -10.69 12.31 18.70
C ASN A 78 -10.11 12.84 17.39
N LYS A 79 -10.75 13.89 16.86
CA LYS A 79 -10.51 14.38 15.50
C LYS A 79 -9.04 14.68 15.20
N ASP A 80 -8.29 15.34 16.06
CA ASP A 80 -6.98 15.89 15.65
C ASP A 80 -5.86 14.83 15.63
N ILE A 81 -5.76 14.00 16.68
CA ILE A 81 -4.69 12.99 16.79
C ILE A 81 -4.95 11.84 15.81
N GLU A 82 -6.20 11.40 15.71
CA GLU A 82 -6.57 10.29 14.83
C GLU A 82 -6.43 10.71 13.37
N THR A 83 -6.81 11.94 13.01
CA THR A 83 -6.67 12.40 11.61
C THR A 83 -5.21 12.46 11.18
N LYS A 84 -4.27 12.88 12.05
CA LYS A 84 -2.82 12.82 11.75
C LYS A 84 -2.30 11.40 11.57
N LEU A 85 -2.72 10.46 12.42
CA LEU A 85 -2.32 9.07 12.29
C LEU A 85 -2.90 8.41 11.04
N ILE A 86 -4.16 8.69 10.73
CA ILE A 86 -4.83 8.19 9.51
C ILE A 86 -4.15 8.78 8.28
N HIS A 87 -3.87 10.08 8.27
CA HIS A 87 -3.11 10.72 7.20
C HIS A 87 -1.76 10.05 6.98
N ALA A 88 -1.01 9.80 8.06
CA ALA A 88 0.26 9.08 7.97
C ALA A 88 0.10 7.65 7.40
N LEU A 89 -0.97 6.92 7.74
CA LEU A 89 -1.26 5.60 7.15
C LEU A 89 -1.53 5.66 5.64
N TYR A 90 -2.20 6.72 5.15
CA TYR A 90 -2.37 6.95 3.72
C TYR A 90 -1.02 7.23 3.03
N ILE A 91 -0.17 8.04 3.65
CA ILE A 91 1.19 8.29 3.16
C ILE A 91 2.01 7.00 3.13
N THR A 92 1.96 6.18 4.19
CA THR A 92 2.59 4.85 4.23
C THR A 92 2.14 3.99 3.06
N ALA A 93 0.83 3.94 2.78
CA ALA A 93 0.29 3.16 1.66
C ALA A 93 0.86 3.62 0.31
N ILE A 94 0.91 4.94 0.08
CA ILE A 94 1.43 5.53 -1.17
C ILE A 94 2.93 5.29 -1.30
N ARG A 95 3.70 5.52 -0.23
CA ARG A 95 5.15 5.34 -0.19
C ARG A 95 5.52 3.88 -0.47
N GLU A 96 4.92 2.94 0.23
CA GLU A 96 5.24 1.51 0.10
C GLU A 96 4.89 0.99 -1.30
N LEU A 97 3.74 1.39 -1.85
CA LEU A 97 3.37 1.06 -3.22
C LEU A 97 4.41 1.58 -4.22
N PHE A 98 4.93 2.79 -4.00
CA PHE A 98 5.99 3.35 -4.83
C PHE A 98 7.33 2.64 -4.64
N GLU A 99 7.78 2.40 -3.41
CA GLU A 99 9.04 1.69 -3.11
C GLU A 99 9.04 0.30 -3.74
N GLU A 100 7.97 -0.47 -3.54
CA GLU A 100 7.94 -1.89 -3.88
C GLU A 100 7.68 -2.17 -5.36
N VAL A 101 6.73 -1.46 -5.97
CA VAL A 101 6.27 -1.75 -7.34
C VAL A 101 6.29 -0.54 -8.28
N GLY A 102 6.67 0.63 -7.79
CA GLY A 102 6.89 1.83 -8.61
C GLY A 102 5.64 2.53 -9.10
N VAL A 103 4.47 2.18 -8.56
CA VAL A 103 3.22 2.90 -8.83
C VAL A 103 3.15 4.08 -7.88
N LEU A 104 3.18 5.30 -8.42
CA LEU A 104 3.22 6.54 -7.64
C LEU A 104 1.88 7.27 -7.74
N LEU A 105 1.19 7.39 -6.62
CA LEU A 105 -0.15 7.98 -6.56
C LEU A 105 -0.07 9.47 -6.16
N VAL A 106 0.26 10.32 -7.14
CA VAL A 106 0.45 11.78 -6.95
C VAL A 106 -0.07 12.59 -8.15
N THR A 107 -0.31 13.87 -7.93
CA THR A 107 -0.49 14.91 -8.96
C THR A 107 0.65 15.94 -8.91
N ASN A 108 0.75 16.78 -9.94
CA ASN A 108 1.58 17.99 -9.92
C ASN A 108 0.88 19.15 -9.15
N GLU A 109 1.49 20.34 -9.12
CA GLU A 109 0.90 21.51 -8.44
C GLU A 109 -0.46 21.93 -9.01
N GLU A 110 -0.73 21.63 -10.28
CA GLU A 110 -1.96 21.92 -11.00
C GLU A 110 -3.01 20.80 -10.86
N ASP A 111 -2.81 19.87 -9.93
CA ASP A 111 -3.67 18.72 -9.65
C ASP A 111 -3.86 17.77 -10.87
N GLN A 112 -2.88 17.75 -11.79
CA GLN A 112 -2.86 16.86 -12.94
C GLN A 112 -2.10 15.56 -12.63
N LEU A 113 -2.61 14.44 -13.13
CA LEU A 113 -1.96 13.13 -13.03
C LEU A 113 -0.63 13.11 -13.80
N ILE A 114 0.40 12.52 -13.20
CA ILE A 114 1.68 12.30 -13.87
C ILE A 114 1.54 11.18 -14.90
N ASN A 115 1.61 11.52 -16.19
CA ASN A 115 1.61 10.55 -17.28
C ASN A 115 2.99 9.90 -17.43
N LEU A 116 3.11 8.59 -17.14
CA LEU A 116 4.37 7.84 -17.26
C LEU A 116 4.60 7.20 -18.64
N GLU A 117 3.70 7.39 -19.60
CA GLU A 117 3.96 7.09 -21.02
C GLU A 117 4.92 8.13 -21.63
N ILE A 118 4.99 9.32 -21.02
CA ILE A 118 5.98 10.35 -21.37
C ILE A 118 7.34 9.92 -20.79
N ILE A 119 8.31 9.65 -21.68
CA ILE A 119 9.65 9.10 -21.32
C ILE A 119 10.36 9.96 -20.27
N ASN A 120 10.30 11.29 -20.39
CA ASN A 120 10.94 12.18 -19.42
C ASN A 120 10.34 12.05 -18.02
N ASN A 121 9.01 11.90 -17.92
CA ASN A 121 8.34 11.65 -16.64
C ASN A 121 8.73 10.29 -16.08
N LEU A 122 8.74 9.25 -16.93
CA LEU A 122 9.15 7.91 -16.52
C LEU A 122 10.58 7.88 -15.96
N ASN A 123 11.54 8.48 -16.67
CA ASN A 123 12.93 8.55 -16.23
C ASN A 123 13.07 9.28 -14.90
N LYS A 124 12.38 10.41 -14.75
CA LYS A 124 12.33 11.16 -13.49
C LYS A 124 11.79 10.31 -12.34
N ILE A 125 10.67 9.62 -12.54
CA ILE A 125 10.07 8.75 -11.50
C ILE A 125 10.99 7.59 -11.13
N ILE A 126 11.67 6.97 -12.10
CA ILE A 126 12.66 5.91 -11.84
C ILE A 126 13.81 6.44 -10.97
N GLU A 127 14.32 7.65 -11.26
CA GLU A 127 15.39 8.27 -10.48
C GLU A 127 14.95 8.59 -9.05
N LEU A 128 13.77 9.19 -8.88
CA LEU A 128 13.20 9.51 -7.56
C LEU A 128 13.01 8.22 -6.73
N ARG A 129 12.51 7.16 -7.36
CA ARG A 129 12.35 5.86 -6.71
C ARG A 129 13.68 5.27 -6.29
N LYS A 130 14.71 5.38 -7.14
CA LYS A 130 16.06 4.91 -6.81
C LYS A 130 16.58 5.62 -5.56
N LYS A 131 16.47 6.95 -5.49
CA LYS A 131 16.87 7.75 -4.32
C LYS A 131 16.14 7.32 -3.05
N LEU A 132 14.85 6.99 -3.15
CA LEU A 132 14.07 6.48 -2.02
C LEU A 132 14.56 5.10 -1.57
N LEU A 133 14.78 4.18 -2.52
CA LEU A 133 15.24 2.82 -2.24
C LEU A 133 16.67 2.76 -1.70
N THR A 134 17.56 3.68 -2.12
CA THR A 134 18.93 3.81 -1.60
C THR A 134 19.01 4.67 -0.34
N LYS A 135 17.87 5.21 0.13
CA LYS A 135 17.77 6.12 1.28
C LYS A 135 18.61 7.41 1.12
N GLU A 136 18.89 7.81 -0.12
CA GLU A 136 19.46 9.11 -0.48
C GLU A 136 18.44 10.24 -0.31
N SER A 137 17.14 9.94 -0.35
CA SER A 137 16.07 10.90 -0.09
C SER A 137 14.93 10.24 0.68
N LYS A 138 14.25 11.04 1.49
CA LYS A 138 13.01 10.65 2.15
C LYS A 138 11.80 10.86 1.22
N PHE A 139 10.69 10.18 1.49
CA PHE A 139 9.49 10.32 0.65
C PHE A 139 8.91 11.74 0.75
N SER A 140 8.89 12.31 1.94
CA SER A 140 8.47 13.70 2.16
C SER A 140 9.29 14.71 1.35
N GLN A 141 10.60 14.52 1.27
CA GLN A 141 11.51 15.34 0.46
C GLN A 141 11.23 15.18 -1.03
N ILE A 142 11.03 13.94 -1.51
CA ILE A 142 10.66 13.69 -2.91
C ILE A 142 9.39 14.46 -3.28
N LEU A 143 8.36 14.44 -2.42
CA LEU A 143 7.12 15.18 -2.68
C LEU A 143 7.36 16.70 -2.71
N ASN A 144 8.04 17.24 -1.70
CA ASN A 144 8.28 18.68 -1.58
C ASN A 144 9.18 19.22 -2.72
N ASP A 145 10.34 18.60 -2.94
CA ASP A 145 11.34 19.07 -3.91
C ASP A 145 10.84 18.98 -5.36
N ASN A 146 9.88 18.10 -5.62
CA ASN A 146 9.28 17.90 -6.94
C ASN A 146 7.88 18.49 -7.06
N LYS A 147 7.39 19.15 -5.99
CA LYS A 147 6.07 19.78 -5.93
C LYS A 147 4.95 18.81 -6.31
N LEU A 148 5.03 17.60 -5.77
CA LEU A 148 4.08 16.53 -5.99
C LEU A 148 3.10 16.45 -4.82
N LYS A 149 1.81 16.32 -5.12
CA LYS A 149 0.74 16.20 -4.12
C LYS A 149 0.20 14.77 -4.11
N PRO A 150 0.12 14.09 -2.95
CA PRO A 150 -0.50 12.76 -2.86
C PRO A 150 -1.97 12.76 -3.29
N ILE A 151 -2.47 11.64 -3.82
CA ILE A 151 -3.91 11.48 -4.13
C ILE A 151 -4.55 10.53 -3.11
N TYR A 152 -5.31 11.09 -2.18
CA TYR A 152 -5.94 10.31 -1.11
C TYR A 152 -7.28 9.68 -1.51
N HIS A 153 -8.10 10.40 -2.28
CA HIS A 153 -9.48 10.00 -2.53
C HIS A 153 -9.63 8.73 -3.39
N HIS A 154 -8.57 8.32 -4.10
CA HIS A 154 -8.51 7.05 -4.84
C HIS A 154 -8.15 5.84 -3.98
N LEU A 155 -7.50 6.04 -2.82
CA LEU A 155 -7.20 4.98 -1.85
C LEU A 155 -8.41 4.76 -0.95
N LYS A 156 -9.08 3.61 -1.11
CA LYS A 156 -10.25 3.25 -0.30
C LYS A 156 -9.85 2.29 0.80
N PRO A 157 -10.10 2.61 2.09
CA PRO A 157 -9.83 1.67 3.16
C PRO A 157 -10.75 0.46 3.00
N PHE A 158 -10.20 -0.74 3.23
CA PHE A 158 -10.87 -1.99 2.90
C PHE A 158 -10.98 -2.93 4.09
N LYS A 159 -9.86 -3.17 4.78
CA LYS A 159 -9.82 -4.06 5.96
C LYS A 159 -8.76 -3.61 6.94
N HIS A 160 -8.93 -4.02 8.20
CA HIS A 160 -7.99 -3.76 9.29
C HIS A 160 -7.71 -5.07 10.02
N PHE A 161 -6.43 -5.36 10.26
CA PHE A 161 -6.00 -6.58 10.96
C PHE A 161 -4.88 -6.28 11.93
N ILE A 162 -5.02 -6.79 13.15
CA ILE A 162 -3.95 -6.79 14.14
C ILE A 162 -3.41 -8.22 14.27
N THR A 163 -2.10 -8.37 14.14
CA THR A 163 -1.44 -9.68 14.32
C THR A 163 -1.70 -10.19 15.74
N PRO A 164 -2.04 -11.48 15.94
CA PRO A 164 -2.30 -12.05 17.27
C PRO A 164 -1.16 -11.86 18.26
N GLU A 165 -1.48 -11.78 19.55
CA GLU A 165 -0.53 -11.51 20.64
C GLU A 165 0.55 -12.59 20.81
N ILE A 166 0.27 -13.82 20.38
CA ILE A 166 1.21 -14.94 20.41
C ILE A 166 2.39 -14.78 19.44
N SER A 167 2.28 -13.87 18.45
CA SER A 167 3.36 -13.66 17.47
C SER A 167 4.44 -12.75 18.05
N PRO A 168 5.73 -13.08 17.91
CA PRO A 168 6.84 -12.21 18.34
C PRO A 168 7.00 -10.97 17.45
N ILE A 169 6.48 -11.01 16.22
CA ILE A 169 6.45 -9.88 15.28
C ILE A 169 4.99 -9.56 15.00
N ARG A 170 4.57 -8.33 15.31
CA ARG A 170 3.18 -7.91 15.20
C ARG A 170 3.04 -6.62 14.42
N TYR A 171 2.02 -6.60 13.56
CA TYR A 171 1.58 -5.42 12.84
C TYR A 171 0.10 -5.15 13.11
N ASP A 172 -0.22 -3.88 13.12
CA ASP A 172 -1.56 -3.30 13.08
C ASP A 172 -1.70 -2.71 11.67
N THR A 173 -2.30 -3.49 10.76
CA THR A 173 -2.24 -3.26 9.32
C THR A 173 -3.58 -2.82 8.77
N TYR A 174 -3.56 -1.67 8.10
CA TYR A 174 -4.67 -1.13 7.33
C TYR A 174 -4.49 -1.47 5.85
N PHE A 175 -5.46 -2.18 5.28
CA PHE A 175 -5.49 -2.55 3.87
C PHE A 175 -6.35 -1.55 3.10
N PHE A 176 -5.83 -1.07 1.99
CA PHE A 176 -6.50 -0.16 1.07
C PHE A 176 -6.68 -0.84 -0.29
N THR A 177 -7.78 -0.57 -0.99
CA THR A 177 -7.87 -0.86 -2.42
C THR A 177 -7.53 0.36 -3.23
N LEU A 178 -6.87 0.16 -4.36
CA LEU A 178 -6.56 1.20 -5.35
C LEU A 178 -6.79 0.64 -6.75
N LYS A 179 -7.57 1.33 -7.58
CA LYS A 179 -7.59 1.04 -9.01
C LYS A 179 -6.27 1.51 -9.63
N MET A 180 -5.67 0.68 -10.47
CA MET A 180 -4.44 0.98 -11.19
C MET A 180 -4.56 2.36 -11.85
N PRO A 181 -3.71 3.33 -11.49
CA PRO A 181 -3.73 4.65 -12.10
C PRO A 181 -3.52 4.54 -13.61
N GLN A 182 -4.24 5.36 -14.37
CA GLN A 182 -4.07 5.43 -15.82
C GLN A 182 -2.63 5.79 -16.17
N ASN A 183 -2.14 5.28 -17.30
CA ASN A 183 -0.82 5.58 -17.85
C ASN A 183 0.34 5.25 -16.89
N GLN A 184 0.13 4.29 -15.99
CA GLN A 184 1.16 3.72 -15.12
C GLN A 184 1.24 2.21 -15.33
N LYS A 185 2.40 1.64 -14.97
CA LYS A 185 2.65 0.20 -14.96
C LYS A 185 3.51 -0.14 -13.75
N VAL A 186 3.51 -1.41 -13.35
CA VAL A 186 4.50 -1.92 -12.39
C VAL A 186 5.88 -1.73 -13.01
N LEU A 187 6.77 -1.04 -12.29
CA LEU A 187 8.16 -0.83 -12.68
C LEU A 187 9.02 -2.00 -12.18
N SER A 188 10.35 -1.87 -12.26
CA SER A 188 11.28 -2.86 -11.71
C SER A 188 10.98 -3.13 -10.23
N LEU A 189 11.08 -4.38 -9.77
CA LEU A 189 10.80 -4.71 -8.38
C LEU A 189 11.92 -4.24 -7.44
N SER A 190 11.57 -3.94 -6.19
CA SER A 190 12.56 -3.72 -5.14
C SER A 190 13.32 -5.01 -4.82
N LYS A 191 14.45 -4.91 -4.11
CA LYS A 191 15.24 -6.08 -3.69
C LYS A 191 14.49 -7.01 -2.72
N GLU A 192 13.41 -6.53 -2.11
CA GLU A 192 12.58 -7.30 -1.17
C GLU A 192 11.55 -8.19 -1.87
N ILE A 193 11.36 -8.00 -3.18
CA ILE A 193 10.37 -8.72 -3.98
C ILE A 193 11.08 -9.55 -5.04
N GLU A 194 10.75 -10.84 -5.06
CA GLU A 194 11.32 -11.81 -6.00
C GLU A 194 10.55 -11.86 -7.33
N ASP A 195 9.22 -11.77 -7.26
CA ASP A 195 8.32 -11.88 -8.41
C ASP A 195 7.00 -11.14 -8.11
N TYR A 196 6.21 -10.82 -9.13
CA TYR A 196 4.85 -10.34 -8.97
C TYR A 196 3.92 -10.96 -10.01
N ARG A 197 2.63 -11.08 -9.67
CA ARG A 197 1.61 -11.64 -10.55
C ARG A 197 0.31 -10.91 -10.39
N TRP A 198 -0.39 -10.73 -11.49
CA TRP A 198 -1.80 -10.38 -11.48
C TRP A 198 -2.62 -11.66 -11.45
N LEU A 199 -3.55 -11.76 -10.52
CA LEU A 199 -4.42 -12.91 -10.36
C LEU A 199 -5.85 -12.44 -10.13
N GLU A 200 -6.83 -13.13 -10.70
CA GLU A 200 -8.20 -12.95 -10.23
C GLU A 200 -8.33 -13.49 -8.79
N PRO A 201 -9.16 -12.88 -7.92
CA PRO A 201 -9.31 -13.35 -6.54
C PRO A 201 -9.69 -14.84 -6.44
N LYS A 202 -10.52 -15.36 -7.36
CA LYS A 202 -10.87 -16.79 -7.40
C LYS A 202 -9.66 -17.67 -7.73
N GLU A 203 -8.78 -17.21 -8.62
CA GLU A 203 -7.57 -17.94 -9.00
C GLU A 203 -6.52 -17.91 -7.89
N ALA A 204 -6.34 -16.77 -7.22
CA ALA A 204 -5.44 -16.67 -6.08
C ALA A 204 -5.83 -17.66 -4.97
N LEU A 205 -7.12 -17.78 -4.64
CA LEU A 205 -7.60 -18.78 -3.66
C LEU A 205 -7.39 -20.22 -4.14
N LYS A 206 -7.62 -20.49 -5.44
CA LYS A 206 -7.35 -21.81 -6.02
C LYS A 206 -5.87 -22.20 -5.88
N LYS A 207 -4.97 -21.29 -6.26
CA LYS A 207 -3.51 -21.48 -6.15
C LYS A 207 -3.05 -21.66 -4.71
N TYR A 208 -3.66 -20.94 -3.75
CA TYR A 208 -3.38 -21.12 -2.33
C TYR A 208 -3.78 -22.53 -1.87
N ASN A 209 -4.99 -22.99 -2.22
CA ASN A 209 -5.46 -24.33 -1.87
C ASN A 209 -4.61 -25.45 -2.50
N GLN A 210 -4.00 -25.19 -3.65
CA GLN A 210 -3.07 -26.11 -4.33
C GLN A 210 -1.62 -26.02 -3.80
N GLY A 211 -1.34 -25.10 -2.86
CA GLY A 211 0.00 -24.89 -2.31
C GLY A 211 0.97 -24.13 -3.24
N GLU A 212 0.49 -23.60 -4.37
CA GLU A 212 1.31 -22.85 -5.35
C GLU A 212 1.70 -21.46 -4.84
N ILE A 213 0.85 -20.84 -4.02
CA ILE A 213 1.14 -19.58 -3.35
C ILE A 213 0.93 -19.73 -1.83
N LYS A 214 1.73 -19.00 -1.06
CA LYS A 214 1.65 -18.99 0.41
C LYS A 214 1.02 -17.68 0.87
N LEU A 215 -0.08 -17.74 1.60
CA LEU A 215 -0.79 -16.57 2.13
C LEU A 215 -0.91 -16.70 3.65
N ILE A 216 -1.01 -15.56 4.33
CA ILE A 216 -1.37 -15.50 5.76
C ILE A 216 -2.83 -15.03 5.90
N PRO A 217 -3.44 -15.13 7.10
CA PRO A 217 -4.88 -14.89 7.27
C PRO A 217 -5.40 -13.52 6.77
N PRO A 218 -4.71 -12.38 6.99
CA PRO A 218 -5.14 -11.10 6.41
C PRO A 218 -5.34 -11.11 4.89
N GLN A 219 -4.38 -11.67 4.13
CA GLN A 219 -4.46 -11.77 2.68
C GLN A 219 -5.61 -12.68 2.26
N LEU A 220 -5.77 -13.85 2.91
CA LEU A 220 -6.88 -14.76 2.63
C LEU A 220 -8.23 -14.10 2.82
N ALA A 221 -8.41 -13.35 3.91
CA ALA A 221 -9.64 -12.64 4.21
C ALA A 221 -9.92 -11.52 3.18
N CYS A 222 -8.89 -10.76 2.77
CA CYS A 222 -9.04 -9.74 1.74
C CYS A 222 -9.46 -10.35 0.40
N ILE A 223 -8.75 -11.38 -0.06
CA ILE A 223 -9.02 -12.04 -1.35
C ILE A 223 -10.41 -12.71 -1.36
N THR A 224 -10.82 -13.31 -0.24
CA THR A 224 -12.14 -13.93 -0.10
C THR A 224 -13.27 -12.93 -0.28
N ASP A 225 -13.13 -11.72 0.27
CA ASP A 225 -14.15 -10.68 0.12
C ASP A 225 -14.12 -10.05 -1.27
N LEU A 226 -12.94 -9.83 -1.85
CA LEU A 226 -12.82 -9.36 -3.24
C LEU A 226 -13.43 -10.34 -4.24
N LYS A 227 -13.32 -11.65 -3.99
CA LYS A 227 -14.00 -12.69 -4.80
C LYS A 227 -15.51 -12.50 -4.82
N LYS A 228 -16.13 -11.97 -3.76
CA LYS A 228 -17.58 -11.72 -3.72
C LYS A 228 -17.96 -10.50 -4.54
N LEU A 229 -17.08 -9.49 -4.62
CA LEU A 229 -17.27 -8.28 -5.42
C LEU A 229 -17.05 -8.51 -6.92
N ASN A 230 -16.31 -9.56 -7.30
CA ASN A 230 -16.09 -10.00 -8.68
C ASN A 230 -17.12 -11.00 -9.19
N ARG A 231 -18.29 -11.09 -8.55
CA ARG A 231 -19.40 -11.91 -9.00
C ARG A 231 -20.45 -11.08 -9.73
#